data_AF-A0AAV8YNZ0-F1
#
_entry.id   AF-A0AAV8YNZ0-F1
#
_cell.length_a   1.000
_cell.length_b   1.000
_cell.length_c   1.000
_cell.angle_alpha   90.00
_cell.angle_beta   90.00
_cell.angle_gamma   90.00
#
_symmetry.space_group_name_H-M   'P 1'
#
loop_
_entity.id
_entity.type
_entity.pdbx_description
1 polymer ?
#
loop_
_entity_poly.entity_id
_entity_poly.type
_entity_poly.pdbx_seq_one_letter_code
_entity_poly.pdbx_strand_id
1 'polypeptide(L)'
;MYKPGKSVRPIVSAIGSPTYNLSKLSSLTISKISNCKKEEGEILVSFDVCSLFPSVPIPQTLDYHRELLELNGLDDKIIKEYIRLTSICMNQNCFQYNGEYFQQHEGTAMGNSLSPFIANLFKSKFETEVKDKFEYFPRVWFRYVDDIFAVFDTKAISLDNFVAKLNNRFPTIKFTYEVEHNEQLPFLDVLVIRNSENKLEFD
;
A
#
# COMPACT_ATOMS: atom_id res chain seq x y z
N MET A 1 -12.03 -8.33 -0.98
CA MET A 1 -13.26 -9.12 -1.29
C MET A 1 -13.13 -10.54 -0.72
N TYR A 2 -13.49 -10.71 0.56
CA TYR A 2 -13.41 -11.97 1.31
C TYR A 2 -14.32 -13.07 0.73
N LYS A 3 -13.86 -14.33 0.76
CA LYS A 3 -14.64 -15.51 0.32
C LYS A 3 -14.78 -16.50 1.48
N PRO A 4 -15.97 -16.64 2.10
CA PRO A 4 -16.15 -17.48 3.28
C PRO A 4 -15.81 -18.96 3.01
N GLY A 5 -15.19 -19.62 4.00
CA GLY A 5 -14.93 -21.06 4.00
C GLY A 5 -13.65 -21.53 3.29
N LYS A 6 -12.70 -20.64 3.00
CA LYS A 6 -11.37 -21.02 2.48
C LYS A 6 -10.30 -20.76 3.54
N SER A 7 -9.68 -21.85 4.02
CA SER A 7 -8.43 -21.77 4.79
C SER A 7 -7.39 -20.95 4.02
N VAL A 8 -6.62 -20.11 4.75
CA VAL A 8 -5.51 -19.30 4.24
C VAL A 8 -4.71 -20.14 3.26
N ARG A 9 -4.79 -19.81 1.96
CA ARG A 9 -3.94 -20.47 0.99
C ARG A 9 -2.53 -19.93 1.21
N PRO A 10 -1.52 -20.77 1.47
CA PRO A 10 -0.14 -20.33 1.34
C PRO A 10 -0.01 -19.84 -0.10
N ILE A 11 0.24 -18.54 -0.29
CA ILE A 11 0.37 -17.97 -1.65
C ILE A 11 1.48 -18.72 -2.41
N VAL A 12 2.50 -19.20 -1.71
CA VAL A 12 3.54 -20.10 -2.25
C VAL A 12 4.09 -20.99 -1.12
N SER A 13 4.16 -22.32 -1.31
CA SER A 13 4.77 -23.29 -0.38
C SER A 13 6.28 -23.51 -0.60
N ALA A 14 6.88 -22.81 -1.57
CA ALA A 14 8.30 -22.91 -1.88
C ALA A 14 9.15 -22.03 -0.94
N ILE A 15 9.75 -22.69 0.05
CA ILE A 15 10.81 -22.12 0.89
C ILE A 15 11.93 -21.60 -0.03
N GLY A 16 12.25 -20.31 0.06
CA GLY A 16 13.30 -19.66 -0.75
C GLY A 16 12.82 -18.86 -1.97
N SER A 17 11.51 -18.80 -2.25
CA SER A 17 10.99 -17.92 -3.30
C SER A 17 11.01 -16.43 -2.89
N PRO A 18 11.12 -15.47 -3.82
CA PRO A 18 11.02 -14.03 -3.53
C PRO A 18 9.73 -13.65 -2.75
N THR A 19 8.67 -14.44 -2.93
CA THR A 19 7.36 -14.33 -2.29
C THR A 19 7.27 -14.97 -0.90
N TYR A 20 8.25 -15.76 -0.46
CA TYR A 20 8.30 -16.33 0.89
C TYR A 20 8.44 -15.24 1.97
N ASN A 21 9.11 -14.14 1.63
CA ASN A 21 9.17 -12.96 2.51
C ASN A 21 7.82 -12.23 2.57
N LEU A 22 6.99 -12.36 1.52
CA LEU A 22 5.64 -11.79 1.47
C LEU A 22 4.70 -12.49 2.48
N SER A 23 4.77 -13.82 2.61
CA SER A 23 4.01 -14.55 3.64
C SER A 23 4.47 -14.26 5.07
N LYS A 24 5.74 -13.88 5.27
CA LYS A 24 6.21 -13.37 6.57
C LYS A 24 5.70 -11.97 6.85
N LEU A 25 5.65 -11.12 5.82
CA LEU A 25 5.14 -9.76 5.94
C LEU A 25 3.64 -9.76 6.30
N SER A 26 2.84 -10.64 5.69
CA SER A 26 1.43 -10.80 6.05
C SER A 26 1.27 -11.26 7.50
N SER A 27 2.05 -12.27 7.95
CA SER A 27 2.00 -12.72 9.35
C SER A 27 2.41 -11.64 10.37
N LEU A 28 3.36 -10.77 10.00
CA LEU A 28 3.80 -9.66 10.85
C LEU A 28 2.76 -8.53 10.90
N THR A 29 2.08 -8.25 9.78
CA THR A 29 0.99 -7.27 9.74
C THR A 29 -0.19 -7.77 10.58
N ILE A 30 -0.57 -9.03 10.45
CA ILE A 30 -1.62 -9.68 11.25
C ILE A 30 -1.29 -9.60 12.75
N SER A 31 -0.06 -9.90 13.16
CA SER A 31 0.32 -9.82 14.58
C SER A 31 0.33 -8.39 15.13
N LYS A 32 0.62 -7.38 14.30
CA LYS A 32 0.45 -5.97 14.69
C LYS A 32 -1.02 -5.61 14.86
N ILE A 33 -1.88 -6.08 13.96
CA ILE A 33 -3.33 -5.85 14.02
C ILE A 33 -3.94 -6.49 15.27
N SER A 34 -3.57 -7.72 15.66
CA SER A 34 -4.11 -8.36 16.89
C SER A 34 -3.83 -7.57 18.16
N ASN A 35 -2.78 -6.75 18.17
CA ASN A 35 -2.41 -5.92 19.32
C ASN A 35 -3.12 -4.55 19.33
N CYS A 36 -3.92 -4.24 18.30
CA CYS A 36 -4.66 -3.01 18.24
C CYS A 36 -5.91 -3.06 19.11
N LYS A 37 -6.22 -1.92 19.72
CA LYS A 37 -7.47 -1.69 20.44
C LYS A 37 -8.14 -0.46 19.86
N LYS A 38 -9.46 -0.52 19.82
CA LYS A 38 -10.34 0.57 19.39
C LYS A 38 -10.85 1.33 20.61
N GLU A 39 -10.80 2.65 20.54
CA GLU A 39 -11.35 3.56 21.54
C GLU A 39 -12.76 4.06 21.16
N GLU A 40 -13.42 4.76 22.08
CA GLU A 40 -14.79 5.24 21.87
C GLU A 40 -14.83 6.38 20.82
N GLY A 41 -15.51 6.13 19.71
CA GLY A 41 -15.57 7.05 18.56
C GLY A 41 -14.63 6.66 17.40
N GLU A 42 -13.75 5.67 17.64
CA GLU A 42 -12.94 5.06 16.59
C GLU A 42 -13.72 3.94 15.87
N ILE A 43 -13.38 3.73 14.60
CA ILE A 43 -13.85 2.66 13.73
C ILE A 43 -12.64 1.97 13.07
N LEU A 44 -12.80 0.70 12.72
CA LEU A 44 -11.82 0.02 11.87
C LEU A 44 -12.14 0.29 10.40
N VAL A 45 -11.11 0.63 9.63
CA VAL A 45 -11.24 0.93 8.20
C VAL A 45 -10.15 0.19 7.43
N SER A 46 -10.53 -0.44 6.34
CA SER A 46 -9.59 -0.91 5.33
C SER A 46 -9.59 0.11 4.19
N PHE A 47 -8.42 0.60 3.79
CA PHE A 47 -8.24 1.36 2.56
C PHE A 47 -7.54 0.51 1.51
N ASP A 48 -7.87 0.74 0.25
CA ASP A 48 -7.21 0.13 -0.91
C ASP A 48 -6.84 1.22 -1.92
N VAL A 49 -5.73 1.02 -2.66
CA VAL A 49 -5.35 1.91 -3.77
C VAL A 49 -5.76 1.28 -5.09
N CYS A 50 -6.67 1.94 -5.78
CA CYS A 50 -7.16 1.50 -7.08
C CYS A 50 -6.00 1.39 -8.08
N SER A 51 -5.72 0.16 -8.52
CA SER A 51 -4.71 -0.15 -9.53
C SER A 51 -3.36 0.50 -9.23
N LEU A 52 -2.77 0.20 -8.07
CA LEU A 52 -1.54 0.85 -7.58
C LEU A 52 -0.44 0.97 -8.65
N PHE A 53 -0.04 -0.15 -9.26
CA PHE A 53 1.09 -0.20 -10.20
C PHE A 53 0.92 0.73 -11.42
N PRO A 54 -0.18 0.68 -12.20
CA PRO A 54 -0.37 1.60 -13.32
C PRO A 54 -0.62 3.05 -12.89
N SER A 55 -0.92 3.31 -11.63
CA SER A 55 -1.22 4.65 -11.13
C SER A 55 0.00 5.40 -10.56
N VAL A 56 1.18 4.76 -10.45
CA VAL A 56 2.37 5.36 -9.83
C VAL A 56 2.90 6.56 -10.66
N PRO A 57 3.05 7.75 -10.07
CA PRO A 57 3.67 8.88 -10.76
C PRO A 57 5.20 8.72 -10.80
N ILE A 58 5.71 8.10 -11.87
CA ILE A 58 7.13 7.75 -12.01
C ILE A 58 8.07 8.95 -11.87
N PRO A 59 7.86 10.11 -12.53
CA PRO A 59 8.78 11.24 -12.41
C PRO A 59 8.96 11.71 -10.96
N GLN A 60 7.85 11.94 -10.24
CA GLN A 60 7.83 12.39 -8.85
C GLN A 60 8.44 11.36 -7.88
N THR A 61 8.38 10.08 -8.25
CA THR A 61 8.98 8.98 -7.50
C THR A 61 10.49 8.91 -7.72
N LEU A 62 10.96 9.12 -8.95
CA LEU A 62 12.40 9.20 -9.25
C LEU A 62 13.04 10.43 -8.62
N ASP A 63 12.35 11.57 -8.57
CA ASP A 63 12.82 12.77 -7.87
C ASP A 63 13.00 12.49 -6.38
N TYR A 64 12.02 11.84 -5.75
CA TYR A 64 12.15 11.41 -4.35
C TYR A 64 13.26 10.39 -4.15
N HIS A 65 13.43 9.47 -5.10
CA HIS A 65 14.52 8.51 -5.02
C HIS A 65 15.87 9.22 -5.00
N ARG A 66 16.05 10.20 -5.90
CA ARG A 66 17.24 11.03 -5.97
C ARG A 66 17.49 11.74 -4.64
N GLU A 67 16.49 12.43 -4.10
CA GLU A 67 16.57 13.12 -2.81
C GLU A 67 17.03 12.17 -1.68
N LEU A 68 16.49 10.95 -1.63
CA LEU A 68 16.91 9.96 -0.64
C LEU A 68 18.38 9.54 -0.82
N LEU A 69 18.84 9.33 -2.06
CA LEU A 69 20.23 8.95 -2.32
C LEU A 69 21.19 10.09 -1.94
N GLU A 70 20.82 11.34 -2.21
CA GLU A 70 21.57 12.54 -1.82
C GLU A 70 21.65 12.66 -0.29
N LEU A 71 20.54 12.47 0.42
CA LEU A 71 20.50 12.49 1.89
C LEU A 71 21.36 11.39 2.53
N ASN A 72 21.55 10.26 1.84
CA ASN A 72 22.42 9.18 2.29
C ASN A 72 23.90 9.38 1.90
N GLY A 73 24.25 10.54 1.31
CA GLY A 73 25.63 10.92 1.01
C GLY A 73 26.26 10.15 -0.15
N LEU A 74 25.45 9.66 -1.09
CA LEU A 74 25.98 9.03 -2.30
C LEU A 74 26.58 10.08 -3.25
N ASP A 75 27.59 9.66 -4.01
CA ASP A 75 28.23 10.51 -5.01
C ASP A 75 27.29 10.86 -6.18
N ASP A 76 27.29 12.13 -6.59
CA ASP A 76 26.44 12.67 -7.66
C ASP A 76 26.51 11.87 -8.97
N LYS A 77 27.68 11.34 -9.33
CA LYS A 77 27.86 10.56 -10.55
C LYS A 77 27.12 9.22 -10.44
N ILE A 78 27.19 8.59 -9.27
CA ILE A 78 26.47 7.35 -8.97
C ILE A 78 24.96 7.61 -8.99
N ILE A 79 24.50 8.69 -8.34
CA ILE A 79 23.07 9.05 -8.30
C ILE A 79 22.53 9.28 -9.71
N LYS A 80 23.24 10.07 -10.53
CA LYS A 80 22.83 10.33 -11.92
C LYS A 80 22.70 9.03 -12.73
N GLU A 81 23.67 8.13 -12.60
CA GLU A 81 23.64 6.86 -13.33
C GLU A 81 22.53 5.94 -12.82
N TYR A 82 22.34 5.85 -11.50
CA TYR A 82 21.30 5.03 -10.91
C TYR A 82 19.90 5.49 -11.36
N ILE A 83 19.59 6.78 -11.22
CA ILE A 83 18.31 7.35 -11.64
C ILE A 83 18.10 7.20 -13.15
N ARG A 84 19.15 7.34 -13.97
CA ARG A 84 19.07 7.11 -15.42
C ARG A 84 18.68 5.66 -15.73
N LEU A 85 19.32 4.69 -15.11
CA LEU A 85 19.03 3.27 -15.31
C LEU A 85 17.62 2.92 -14.81
N THR A 86 17.22 3.39 -13.62
CA THR A 86 15.87 3.22 -13.10
C THR A 86 14.82 3.81 -14.05
N SER A 87 15.08 5.01 -14.60
CA SER A 87 14.19 5.65 -15.57
C SER A 87 14.03 4.82 -16.84
N ILE A 88 15.11 4.23 -17.37
CA ILE A 88 15.04 3.34 -18.54
C ILE A 88 14.16 2.13 -18.21
N CYS A 89 14.39 1.47 -17.06
CA CYS A 89 13.60 0.32 -16.63
C CYS A 89 12.11 0.65 -16.44
N MET A 90 11.78 1.90 -16.05
CA MET A 90 10.39 2.33 -15.88
C MET A 90 9.73 2.82 -17.17
N ASN A 91 10.49 3.18 -18.21
CA ASN A 91 9.94 3.61 -19.50
C ASN A 91 9.78 2.45 -20.50
N GLN A 92 10.42 1.31 -20.26
CA GLN A 92 10.35 0.12 -21.10
C GLN A 92 9.29 -0.89 -20.61
N ASN A 93 8.11 -0.39 -20.25
CA ASN A 93 7.00 -1.21 -19.77
C ASN A 93 6.15 -1.72 -20.94
N CYS A 94 6.66 -2.73 -21.66
CA CYS A 94 5.91 -3.41 -22.71
C CYS A 94 5.42 -4.78 -22.22
N PHE A 95 4.18 -5.15 -22.57
CA PHE A 95 3.62 -6.46 -22.28
C PHE A 95 2.79 -6.98 -23.46
N GLN A 96 2.55 -8.29 -23.50
CA GLN A 96 1.74 -8.92 -24.54
C GLN A 96 0.40 -9.38 -23.94
N TYR A 97 -0.69 -9.09 -24.63
CA TYR A 97 -2.04 -9.56 -24.28
C TYR A 97 -2.79 -9.95 -25.56
N ASN A 98 -3.41 -11.14 -25.57
CA ASN A 98 -4.12 -11.68 -26.75
C ASN A 98 -3.32 -11.64 -28.07
N GLY A 99 -2.00 -11.84 -27.99
CA GLY A 99 -1.12 -11.82 -29.16
C GLY A 99 -0.67 -10.43 -29.60
N GLU A 100 -1.24 -9.36 -29.03
CA GLU A 100 -0.88 -7.97 -29.33
C GLU A 100 0.08 -7.40 -28.28
N TYR A 101 0.96 -6.50 -28.71
CA TYR A 101 1.93 -5.82 -27.84
C TYR A 101 1.40 -4.46 -27.42
N PHE A 102 1.47 -4.18 -26.13
CA PHE A 102 1.07 -2.93 -25.53
C PHE A 102 2.24 -2.29 -24.80
N GLN A 103 2.32 -0.96 -24.84
CA GLN A 103 3.24 -0.19 -24.04
C GLN A 103 2.44 0.61 -23.01
N GLN A 104 2.82 0.47 -21.75
CA GLN A 104 2.24 1.22 -20.66
C GLN A 104 2.93 2.59 -20.56
N HIS A 105 2.14 3.67 -20.68
CA HIS A 105 2.65 5.04 -20.67
C HIS A 105 2.72 5.66 -19.27
N GLU A 106 1.89 5.19 -18.33
CA GLU A 106 1.82 5.69 -16.96
C GLU A 106 2.04 4.57 -15.95
N GLY A 107 2.58 4.90 -14.78
CA GLY A 107 2.85 3.90 -13.76
C GLY A 107 3.94 2.92 -14.15
N THR A 108 3.88 1.77 -13.51
CA THR A 108 4.84 0.69 -13.67
C THR A 108 4.13 -0.62 -14.03
N ALA A 109 4.79 -1.46 -14.82
CA ALA A 109 4.20 -2.72 -15.27
C ALA A 109 4.15 -3.76 -14.14
N MET A 110 3.01 -4.43 -13.99
CA MET A 110 2.95 -5.63 -13.14
C MET A 110 3.84 -6.71 -13.76
N GLY A 111 4.83 -7.20 -13.00
CA GLY A 111 5.79 -8.21 -13.47
C GLY A 111 7.19 -7.66 -13.79
N ASN A 112 7.37 -6.34 -13.85
CA ASN A 112 8.71 -5.76 -13.84
C ASN A 112 9.29 -5.87 -12.42
N SER A 113 10.52 -6.35 -12.31
CA SER A 113 11.18 -6.66 -11.03
C SER A 113 11.42 -5.43 -10.16
N LEU A 114 11.50 -4.24 -10.76
CA LEU A 114 11.72 -2.99 -10.05
C LEU A 114 10.40 -2.30 -9.64
N SER A 115 9.27 -2.73 -10.19
CA SER A 115 7.94 -2.16 -9.93
C SER A 115 7.52 -2.19 -8.47
N PRO A 116 7.69 -3.30 -7.71
CA PRO A 116 7.35 -3.32 -6.29
C PRO A 116 8.18 -2.34 -5.47
N PHE A 117 9.46 -2.15 -5.81
CA PHE A 117 10.31 -1.17 -5.15
C PHE A 117 9.83 0.26 -5.42
N ILE A 118 9.57 0.59 -6.68
CA ILE A 118 9.13 1.93 -7.09
C ILE A 118 7.76 2.27 -6.52
N ALA A 119 6.81 1.33 -6.54
CA ALA A 119 5.50 1.51 -5.93
C ALA A 119 5.60 1.73 -4.40
N ASN A 120 6.45 0.96 -3.71
CA ASN A 120 6.69 1.14 -2.27
C ASN A 120 7.34 2.48 -1.96
N LEU A 121 8.31 2.91 -2.78
CA LEU A 121 8.99 4.18 -2.63
C LEU A 121 8.01 5.35 -2.77
N PHE A 122 7.17 5.30 -3.80
CA PHE A 122 6.09 6.28 -3.98
C PHE A 122 5.13 6.30 -2.79
N LYS A 123 4.65 5.12 -2.34
CA LYS A 123 3.75 5.01 -1.19
C LYS A 123 4.39 5.58 0.07
N SER A 124 5.67 5.33 0.31
CA SER A 124 6.40 5.91 1.43
C SER A 124 6.43 7.44 1.37
N LYS A 125 6.71 8.02 0.19
CA LYS A 125 6.64 9.48 0.00
C LYS A 125 5.24 10.00 0.31
N PHE A 126 4.23 9.38 -0.29
CA PHE A 126 2.84 9.76 -0.15
C PHE A 126 2.40 9.76 1.31
N GLU A 127 2.68 8.68 2.05
CA GLU A 127 2.31 8.52 3.45
C GLU A 127 2.98 9.55 4.35
N THR A 128 4.27 9.81 4.15
CA THR A 128 5.00 10.87 4.88
C THR A 128 4.39 12.23 4.61
N GLU A 129 4.15 12.59 3.35
CA GLU A 129 3.56 13.89 3.00
C GLU A 129 2.14 14.07 3.55
N VAL A 130 1.32 13.02 3.52
CA VAL A 130 -0.03 13.05 4.08
C VAL A 130 0.04 13.24 5.59
N LYS A 131 0.90 12.46 6.27
CA LYS A 131 1.07 12.55 7.72
C LYS A 131 1.57 13.94 8.16
N ASP A 132 2.46 14.55 7.40
CA ASP A 132 3.04 15.86 7.74
C ASP A 132 2.10 17.04 7.42
N LYS A 133 1.26 16.91 6.38
CA LYS A 133 0.40 18.01 5.89
C LYS A 133 -1.03 17.96 6.40
N PHE A 134 -1.54 16.79 6.77
CA PHE A 134 -2.93 16.65 7.18
C PHE A 134 -3.07 16.96 8.67
N GLU A 135 -4.13 17.69 9.03
CA GLU A 135 -4.47 17.98 10.43
C GLU A 135 -4.76 16.71 11.24
N TYR A 136 -5.20 15.66 10.55
CA TYR A 136 -5.49 14.36 11.13
C TYR A 136 -4.83 13.25 10.29
N PHE A 137 -4.21 12.30 10.98
CA PHE A 137 -3.75 11.04 10.42
C PHE A 137 -4.11 9.90 11.38
N PRO A 138 -4.63 8.75 10.90
CA PRO A 138 -5.00 7.63 11.77
C PRO A 138 -3.86 7.19 12.69
N ARG A 139 -4.18 6.93 13.96
CA ARG A 139 -3.20 6.47 14.97
C ARG A 139 -2.58 5.14 14.58
N VAL A 140 -3.40 4.25 14.01
CA VAL A 140 -2.96 3.01 13.40
C VAL A 140 -3.08 3.14 11.90
N TRP A 141 -1.98 2.88 11.19
CA TRP A 141 -1.90 2.84 9.74
C TRP A 141 -0.92 1.75 9.32
N PHE A 142 -1.43 0.56 9.08
CA PHE A 142 -0.63 -0.60 8.69
C PHE A 142 -0.85 -0.92 7.23
N ARG A 143 0.18 -0.66 6.43
CA ARG A 143 0.17 -0.94 5.00
C ARG A 143 0.75 -2.32 4.68
N TYR A 144 0.07 -3.03 3.79
CA TYR A 144 0.56 -4.19 3.07
C TYR A 144 0.40 -3.93 1.58
N VAL A 145 1.48 -3.54 0.90
CA VAL A 145 1.46 -3.13 -0.52
C VAL A 145 0.46 -2.00 -0.79
N ASP A 146 -0.71 -2.30 -1.37
CA ASP A 146 -1.84 -1.43 -1.69
C ASP A 146 -2.88 -1.37 -0.57
N ASP A 147 -3.13 -2.48 0.12
CA ASP A 147 -4.04 -2.58 1.26
C ASP A 147 -3.50 -1.86 2.51
N ILE A 148 -4.38 -1.15 3.22
CA ILE A 148 -4.07 -0.45 4.47
C ILE A 148 -5.14 -0.76 5.50
N PHE A 149 -4.72 -1.22 6.68
CA PHE A 149 -5.56 -1.30 7.86
C PHE A 149 -5.38 -0.06 8.72
N ALA A 150 -6.48 0.55 9.14
CA ALA A 150 -6.45 1.74 9.98
C ALA A 150 -7.48 1.70 11.12
N VAL A 151 -7.12 2.36 12.22
CA VAL A 151 -8.05 2.73 13.29
C VAL A 151 -8.31 4.22 13.16
N PHE A 152 -9.55 4.56 12.81
CA PHE A 152 -9.93 5.89 12.34
C PHE A 152 -10.89 6.55 13.33
N ASP A 153 -10.60 7.79 13.73
CA ASP A 153 -11.42 8.58 14.65
C ASP A 153 -12.41 9.44 13.85
N THR A 154 -13.69 9.05 13.92
CA THR A 154 -14.77 9.74 13.22
C THR A 154 -15.11 11.10 13.80
N LYS A 155 -14.66 11.40 15.02
CA LYS A 155 -14.86 12.72 15.67
C LYS A 155 -13.88 13.77 15.13
N ALA A 156 -12.70 13.34 14.67
CA ALA A 156 -11.66 14.25 14.17
C ALA A 156 -11.97 14.78 12.76
N ILE A 157 -12.44 13.91 11.86
CA ILE A 157 -12.84 14.25 10.49
C ILE A 157 -13.75 13.15 9.96
N SER A 158 -14.70 13.47 9.07
CA SER A 158 -15.46 12.43 8.39
C SER A 158 -14.57 11.61 7.46
N LEU A 159 -14.86 10.31 7.37
CA LEU A 159 -14.07 9.38 6.55
C LEU A 159 -14.09 9.79 5.07
N ASP A 160 -15.26 10.19 4.54
CA ASP A 160 -15.40 10.71 3.18
C ASP A 160 -14.50 11.91 2.90
N ASN A 161 -14.43 12.86 3.84
CA ASN A 161 -13.60 14.05 3.67
C ASN A 161 -12.11 13.69 3.72
N PHE A 162 -11.72 12.76 4.58
CA PHE A 162 -10.34 12.27 4.62
C PHE A 162 -9.94 11.60 3.31
N VAL A 163 -10.79 10.71 2.77
CA VAL A 163 -10.55 10.03 1.49
C VAL A 163 -10.55 11.01 0.32
N ALA A 164 -11.44 12.02 0.33
CA ALA A 164 -11.41 13.09 -0.65
C ALA A 164 -10.08 13.87 -0.61
N LYS A 165 -9.56 14.18 0.58
CA LYS A 165 -8.23 14.79 0.74
C LYS A 165 -7.12 13.89 0.19
N LEU A 166 -7.13 12.58 0.47
CA LEU A 166 -6.18 11.62 -0.09
C LEU A 166 -6.23 11.61 -1.63
N ASN A 167 -7.43 11.52 -2.20
CA ASN A 167 -7.67 11.43 -3.65
C ASN A 167 -7.34 12.72 -4.41
N ASN A 168 -7.23 13.84 -3.71
CA ASN A 168 -6.81 15.13 -4.25
C ASN A 168 -5.29 15.34 -4.20
N ARG A 169 -4.53 14.47 -3.51
CA ARG A 169 -3.08 14.65 -3.36
C ARG A 169 -2.31 14.35 -4.65
N PHE A 170 -2.72 13.32 -5.39
CA PHE A 170 -2.19 12.97 -6.71
C PHE A 170 -3.33 12.60 -7.66
N PRO A 171 -3.39 13.14 -8.89
CA PRO A 171 -4.49 12.87 -9.82
C PRO A 171 -4.68 11.39 -10.16
N THR A 172 -3.57 10.65 -10.30
CA THR A 172 -3.55 9.24 -10.71
C THR A 172 -3.87 8.27 -9.57
N ILE A 173 -3.71 8.69 -8.31
CA ILE A 173 -3.89 7.80 -7.15
C ILE A 173 -5.29 8.00 -6.59
N LYS A 174 -6.02 6.89 -6.49
CA LYS A 174 -7.35 6.84 -5.90
C LYS A 174 -7.41 5.78 -4.82
N PHE A 175 -8.01 6.16 -3.70
CA PHE A 175 -8.28 5.35 -2.56
C PHE A 175 -9.77 5.02 -2.52
N THR A 176 -10.04 3.76 -2.23
CA THR A 176 -11.34 3.24 -1.79
C THR A 176 -11.24 2.75 -0.36
N TYR A 177 -12.37 2.51 0.29
CA TYR A 177 -12.37 2.01 1.65
C TYR A 177 -13.56 1.09 1.94
N GLU A 178 -13.36 0.21 2.91
CA GLU A 178 -14.38 -0.60 3.58
C GLU A 178 -14.36 -0.27 5.07
N VAL A 179 -15.53 -0.17 5.69
CA VAL A 179 -15.69 0.13 7.13
C VAL A 179 -16.15 -1.12 7.85
N GLU A 180 -15.73 -1.30 9.10
CA GLU A 180 -16.24 -2.39 9.92
C GLU A 180 -17.78 -2.40 9.98
N HIS A 181 -18.35 -3.59 9.85
CA HIS A 181 -19.78 -3.82 9.99
C HIS A 181 -20.00 -5.07 10.82
N ASN A 182 -20.92 -5.01 11.80
CA ASN A 182 -21.14 -6.09 12.77
C ASN A 182 -19.82 -6.58 13.44
N GLU A 183 -18.95 -5.64 13.80
CA GLU A 183 -17.66 -5.93 14.46
C GLU A 183 -16.65 -6.69 13.59
N GLN A 184 -16.88 -6.71 12.28
CA GLN A 184 -16.08 -7.43 11.31
C GLN A 184 -15.58 -6.49 10.22
N LEU A 185 -14.33 -6.66 9.80
CA LEU A 185 -13.73 -5.92 8.70
C LEU A 185 -12.94 -6.89 7.81
N PRO A 186 -13.32 -7.05 6.54
CA PRO A 186 -12.47 -7.73 5.57
C PRO A 186 -11.14 -7.00 5.42
N PHE A 187 -10.03 -7.72 5.52
CA PHE A 187 -8.70 -7.15 5.27
C PHE A 187 -7.78 -8.22 4.68
N LEU A 188 -7.18 -7.96 3.52
CA LEU A 188 -6.47 -8.99 2.74
C LEU A 188 -7.39 -10.20 2.45
N ASP A 189 -6.92 -11.41 2.77
CA ASP A 189 -7.64 -12.67 2.63
C ASP A 189 -8.29 -13.16 3.95
N VAL A 190 -8.33 -12.32 4.99
CA VAL A 190 -8.88 -12.68 6.32
C VAL A 190 -10.01 -11.75 6.74
N LEU A 191 -10.86 -12.24 7.64
CA LEU A 191 -11.85 -11.42 8.31
C LEU A 191 -11.31 -11.00 9.67
N VAL A 192 -11.11 -9.69 9.88
CA VAL A 192 -10.76 -9.16 11.20
C VAL A 192 -12.04 -9.08 12.02
N ILE A 193 -12.11 -9.80 13.13
CA ILE A 193 -13.28 -9.86 14.02
C ILE A 193 -12.91 -9.25 15.35
N ARG A 194 -13.70 -8.28 15.82
CA ARG A 194 -13.58 -7.79 17.20
C ARG A 194 -14.43 -8.68 18.12
N ASN A 195 -13.80 -9.18 19.18
CA ASN A 195 -14.48 -9.96 20.20
C ASN A 195 -15.05 -9.08 21.34
N SER A 196 -15.77 -9.69 22.28
CA SER A 196 -16.39 -9.03 23.43
C SER A 196 -15.40 -8.38 24.40
N GLU A 197 -14.12 -8.75 24.36
CA GLU A 197 -13.03 -8.14 25.14
C GLU A 197 -12.35 -6.98 24.39
N ASN A 198 -12.91 -6.53 23.26
CA ASN A 198 -12.35 -5.50 22.39
C ASN A 198 -10.95 -5.86 21.84
N LYS A 199 -10.66 -7.16 21.67
CA LYS A 199 -9.47 -7.66 20.97
C LYS A 199 -9.81 -8.03 19.54
N LEU A 200 -8.82 -7.93 18.65
CA LEU A 200 -8.96 -8.29 17.24
C LEU A 200 -8.44 -9.71 16.99
N GLU A 201 -9.31 -10.54 16.41
CA GLU A 201 -9.07 -11.92 16.01
C GLU A 201 -9.24 -12.05 14.48
N PHE A 202 -8.82 -13.18 13.91
CA PHE A 202 -8.85 -13.41 12.46
C PHE A 202 -9.52 -14.75 12.16
N ASP A 203 -10.42 -14.75 11.17
CA ASP A 203 -11.08 -15.93 10.58
C ASP A 203 -10.77 -16.05 9.08
#